data_AF-H0TEL4-F1
#
_entry.id   AF-H0TEL4-F1
#
_cell.length_a   1.000
_cell.length_b   1.000
_cell.length_c   1.000
_cell.angle_alpha   90.00
_cell.angle_beta   90.00
_cell.angle_gamma   90.00
#
_symmetry.space_group_name_H-M   'P 1'
#
loop_
_entity.id
_entity.type
_entity.pdbx_description
1 polymer ?
#
loop_
_entity_poly.entity_id
_entity_poly.type
_entity_poly.pdbx_seq_one_letter_code
_entity_poly.pdbx_strand_id
1 'polypeptide(L)'
;MELYADGKLVVEGTLQGFTNPAIEAGLMHCRALLEFLGLCVKRDGRLGNVGSRRTSDIGIEQFNTPSGVPLKMVTVDDAADRYPGPRDEAESALVAIFRVTNKGLAHVTSELHDSPQNGRLIEIASRGVPVLMVGCFYKPMGVPAPDYKLSQRPRA
;
A
#
# COMPACT_ATOMS: atom_id res chain seq x y z
N MET A 1 -18.64 13.35 -16.05
CA MET A 1 -18.38 11.93 -15.81
C MET A 1 -19.50 11.42 -14.94
N GLU A 2 -20.08 10.30 -15.33
CA GLU A 2 -21.08 9.59 -14.55
C GLU A 2 -20.47 8.26 -14.12
N LEU A 3 -20.62 7.92 -12.84
CA LEU A 3 -20.16 6.65 -12.28
C LEU A 3 -21.35 5.89 -11.76
N TYR A 4 -21.49 4.64 -12.21
CA TYR A 4 -22.59 3.76 -11.84
C TYR A 4 -22.06 2.60 -10.98
N ALA A 5 -22.72 2.32 -9.86
CA ALA A 5 -22.50 1.12 -9.06
C ALA A 5 -23.77 0.27 -9.13
N ASP A 6 -23.63 -0.99 -9.54
CA ASP A 6 -24.76 -1.91 -9.77
C ASP A 6 -25.88 -1.31 -10.62
N GLY A 7 -25.49 -0.57 -11.68
CA GLY A 7 -26.41 0.09 -12.61
C GLY A 7 -27.07 1.37 -12.08
N LYS A 8 -26.73 1.82 -10.87
CA LYS A 8 -27.27 3.06 -10.27
C LYS A 8 -26.24 4.18 -10.32
N LEU A 9 -26.65 5.37 -10.78
CA LEU A 9 -25.80 6.55 -10.76
C LEU A 9 -25.45 6.89 -9.30
N VAL A 10 -24.16 6.87 -8.96
CA VAL A 10 -23.66 7.15 -7.61
C VAL A 10 -22.78 8.39 -7.54
N VAL A 11 -22.16 8.79 -8.66
CA VAL A 11 -21.37 10.02 -8.75
C VAL A 11 -21.65 10.70 -10.09
N GLU A 12 -21.96 11.98 -10.04
CA GLU A 12 -22.02 12.87 -11.20
C GLU A 12 -21.06 14.04 -10.97
N GLY A 13 -20.14 14.28 -11.91
CA GLY A 13 -19.19 15.39 -11.77
C GLY A 13 -17.96 15.28 -12.66
N THR A 14 -16.87 15.93 -12.24
CA THR A 14 -15.58 15.84 -12.92
C THR A 14 -14.90 14.51 -12.60
N LEU A 15 -14.00 14.06 -13.48
CA LEU A 15 -13.18 12.86 -13.24
C LEU A 15 -12.45 12.92 -11.88
N GLN A 16 -11.94 14.11 -11.57
CA GLN A 16 -11.23 14.42 -10.32
C GLN A 16 -12.08 14.19 -9.07
N GLY A 17 -13.39 14.40 -9.16
CA GLY A 17 -14.33 14.16 -8.06
C GLY A 17 -14.36 12.70 -7.57
N PHE A 18 -13.95 11.74 -8.43
CA PHE A 18 -13.78 10.35 -8.04
C PHE A 18 -12.31 9.95 -7.88
N THR A 19 -11.45 10.33 -8.83
CA THR A 19 -10.07 9.83 -8.85
C THR A 19 -9.25 10.31 -7.66
N ASN A 20 -9.46 11.54 -7.19
CA ASN A 20 -8.69 12.06 -6.06
C ASN A 20 -9.01 11.27 -4.77
N PRO A 21 -10.29 11.14 -4.34
CA PRO A 21 -10.62 10.29 -3.21
C PRO A 21 -10.18 8.83 -3.37
N ALA A 22 -10.28 8.26 -4.57
CA ALA A 22 -9.86 6.89 -4.83
C ALA A 22 -8.34 6.69 -4.66
N ILE A 23 -7.53 7.62 -5.17
CA ILE A 23 -6.07 7.61 -5.00
C ILE A 23 -5.71 7.78 -3.53
N GLU A 24 -6.34 8.75 -2.84
CA GLU A 24 -6.12 9.01 -1.42
C GLU A 24 -6.45 7.80 -0.55
N ALA A 25 -7.60 7.15 -0.79
CA ALA A 25 -7.99 5.91 -0.12
C ALA A 25 -6.99 4.79 -0.39
N GLY A 26 -6.52 4.64 -1.64
CA GLY A 26 -5.49 3.67 -2.00
C GLY A 26 -4.16 3.90 -1.28
N LEU A 27 -3.71 5.15 -1.17
CA LEU A 27 -2.48 5.52 -0.46
C LEU A 27 -2.60 5.26 1.05
N MET A 28 -3.72 5.64 1.66
CA MET A 28 -3.98 5.36 3.07
C MET A 28 -4.05 3.86 3.34
N HIS A 29 -4.67 3.10 2.44
CA HIS A 29 -4.70 1.64 2.55
C HIS A 29 -3.30 1.04 2.44
N CYS A 30 -2.48 1.50 1.48
CA CYS A 30 -1.09 1.06 1.36
C CYS A 30 -0.29 1.30 2.65
N ARG A 31 -0.45 2.47 3.27
CA ARG A 31 0.17 2.76 4.57
C ARG A 31 -0.31 1.80 5.65
N ALA A 32 -1.61 1.61 5.78
CA ALA A 32 -2.18 0.73 6.79
C ALA A 32 -1.65 -0.72 6.64
N LEU A 33 -1.52 -1.21 5.40
CA LEU A 33 -0.93 -2.51 5.11
C LEU A 33 0.56 -2.57 5.49
N LEU A 34 1.34 -1.54 5.20
CA LEU A 34 2.75 -1.49 5.59
C LEU A 34 2.93 -1.46 7.12
N GLU A 35 2.12 -0.67 7.82
CA GLU A 35 2.10 -0.63 9.29
C GLU A 35 1.66 -1.98 9.87
N PHE A 36 0.64 -2.62 9.29
CA PHE A 36 0.21 -3.97 9.64
C PHE A 36 1.36 -4.98 9.51
N LEU A 37 2.11 -4.96 8.40
CA LEU A 37 3.30 -5.78 8.18
C LEU A 37 4.46 -5.46 9.13
N GLY A 38 4.38 -4.33 9.84
CA GLY A 38 5.35 -3.92 10.84
C GLY A 38 6.43 -2.98 10.32
N LEU A 39 6.19 -2.32 9.19
CA LEU A 39 7.08 -1.33 8.58
C LEU A 39 6.64 0.10 8.96
N CYS A 40 7.60 1.01 9.05
CA CYS A 40 7.35 2.43 9.29
C CYS A 40 8.50 3.29 8.72
N VAL A 41 8.30 4.61 8.69
CA VAL A 41 9.39 5.57 8.49
C VAL A 41 9.97 6.00 9.83
N LYS A 42 11.30 5.91 9.94
CA LYS A 42 12.08 6.36 11.09
C LYS A 42 12.28 7.87 11.04
N ARG A 43 12.74 8.44 12.16
CA ARG A 43 13.01 9.90 12.28
C ARG A 43 14.05 10.40 11.27
N ASP A 44 14.96 9.54 10.84
CA ASP A 44 15.97 9.83 9.82
C ASP A 44 15.42 9.75 8.38
N GLY A 45 14.11 9.50 8.22
CA GLY A 45 13.44 9.45 6.93
C GLY A 45 13.63 8.14 6.15
N ARG A 46 14.25 7.12 6.75
CA ARG A 46 14.45 5.79 6.16
C ARG A 46 13.35 4.81 6.57
N LEU A 47 13.22 3.72 5.81
CA LEU A 47 12.36 2.61 6.17
C LEU A 47 12.93 1.89 7.40
N GLY A 48 12.06 1.42 8.28
CA GLY A 48 12.43 0.60 9.43
C GLY A 48 11.22 -0.16 9.96
N ASN A 49 11.42 -0.86 11.08
CA ASN A 49 10.34 -1.61 11.73
C ASN A 49 9.66 -0.82 12.84
N VAL A 50 8.36 -1.04 13.04
CA VAL A 50 7.62 -0.49 14.19
C VAL A 50 8.29 -1.00 15.48
N GLY A 51 8.55 -0.09 16.42
CA GLY A 51 9.22 -0.44 17.69
C GLY A 51 8.25 -0.89 18.78
N SER A 52 7.09 -0.23 18.86
CA SER A 52 5.98 -0.60 19.73
C SER A 52 4.67 -0.23 19.05
N ARG A 53 3.63 -1.01 19.32
CA ARG A 53 2.26 -0.77 18.83
C ARG A 53 1.38 -0.28 19.97
N ARG A 54 0.32 0.44 19.65
CA ARG A 54 -0.75 0.67 20.62
C ARG A 54 -1.49 -0.65 20.83
N THR A 55 -2.11 -0.81 22.00
CA THR A 55 -2.87 -2.03 22.33
C THR A 55 -4.05 -2.27 21.39
N SER A 56 -4.56 -1.23 20.74
CA SER A 56 -5.63 -1.30 19.73
C SER A 56 -5.14 -1.66 18.33
N ASP A 57 -3.84 -1.61 18.06
CA ASP A 57 -3.31 -1.82 16.72
C ASP A 57 -3.15 -3.31 16.44
N ILE A 58 -3.67 -3.75 15.30
CA ILE A 58 -3.50 -5.12 14.81
C ILE A 58 -2.26 -5.18 13.93
N GLY A 59 -1.33 -6.06 14.29
CA GLY A 59 -0.11 -6.35 13.52
C GLY A 59 -0.11 -7.77 12.98
N ILE A 60 0.70 -8.02 11.95
CA ILE A 60 0.88 -9.34 11.35
C ILE A 60 1.29 -10.39 12.38
N GLU A 61 2.07 -10.00 13.39
CA GLU A 61 2.56 -10.88 14.44
C GLU A 61 1.47 -11.43 15.39
N GLN A 62 0.25 -10.92 15.28
CA GLN A 62 -0.92 -11.42 16.03
C GLN A 62 -1.62 -12.58 15.29
N PHE A 63 -1.15 -12.94 14.10
CA PHE A 63 -1.71 -14.03 13.30
C PHE A 63 -0.78 -15.24 13.34
N ASN A 64 -1.38 -16.43 13.27
CA ASN A 64 -0.67 -17.70 13.26
C ASN A 64 -0.84 -18.39 11.91
N THR A 65 0.23 -19.00 11.43
CA THR A 65 0.17 -20.01 10.35
C THR A 65 -0.81 -21.14 10.70
N PRO A 66 -1.27 -21.95 9.72
CA PRO A 66 -2.13 -23.11 9.99
C PRO A 66 -1.53 -24.13 10.98
N SER A 67 -0.22 -24.18 11.12
CA SER A 67 0.48 -25.02 12.10
C SER A 67 0.60 -24.40 13.50
N GLY A 68 -0.02 -23.24 13.74
CA GLY A 68 -0.02 -22.55 15.03
C GLY A 68 1.23 -21.72 15.33
N VAL A 69 2.14 -21.55 14.36
CA VAL A 69 3.34 -20.72 14.53
C VAL A 69 2.99 -19.24 14.25
N PRO A 70 3.28 -18.30 15.16
CA PRO A 70 3.07 -16.88 14.92
C PRO A 70 3.85 -16.36 13.73
N LEU A 71 3.21 -15.52 12.93
CA LEU A 71 3.89 -14.75 11.90
C LEU A 71 4.84 -13.75 12.55
N LYS A 72 5.89 -13.36 11.80
CA LYS A 72 6.85 -12.36 12.24
C LYS A 72 6.59 -11.06 11.50
N MET A 73 6.94 -9.94 12.13
CA MET A 73 7.00 -8.66 11.44
C MET A 73 7.96 -8.75 10.26
N VAL A 74 7.57 -8.15 9.14
CA VAL A 74 8.37 -8.11 7.91
C VAL A 74 9.56 -7.19 8.14
N THR A 75 10.77 -7.70 7.98
CA THR A 75 11.99 -6.87 8.08
C THR A 75 12.13 -5.96 6.84
N VAL A 76 12.95 -4.91 6.95
CA VAL A 76 13.29 -4.07 5.78
C VAL A 76 13.92 -4.92 4.67
N ASP A 77 14.78 -5.87 5.03
CA ASP A 77 15.41 -6.80 4.09
C ASP A 77 14.37 -7.67 3.40
N ASP A 78 13.46 -8.28 4.18
CA ASP A 78 12.37 -9.09 3.65
C ASP A 78 11.48 -8.34 2.65
N ALA A 79 11.21 -7.06 2.94
CA ALA A 79 10.39 -6.22 2.09
C ALA A 79 11.10 -5.87 0.77
N ALA A 80 12.39 -5.53 0.84
CA ALA A 80 13.15 -5.14 -0.32
C ALA A 80 13.45 -6.34 -1.24
N ASP A 81 13.73 -7.52 -0.69
CA ASP A 81 14.03 -8.74 -1.45
C ASP A 81 12.81 -9.31 -2.21
N ARG A 82 11.60 -8.97 -1.77
CA ARG A 82 10.34 -9.40 -2.41
C ARG A 82 9.88 -8.46 -3.53
N TYR A 83 10.55 -7.33 -3.71
CA TYR A 83 10.30 -6.41 -4.81
C TYR A 83 11.16 -6.81 -6.04
N PRO A 84 10.59 -6.92 -7.25
CA PRO A 84 11.32 -7.40 -8.44
C PRO A 84 12.29 -6.38 -9.06
N GLY A 85 12.50 -5.22 -8.44
CA GLY A 85 13.40 -4.16 -8.92
C GLY A 85 14.55 -3.86 -7.97
N PRO A 86 15.31 -2.79 -8.22
CA PRO A 86 16.43 -2.38 -7.38
C PRO A 86 16.00 -2.16 -5.93
N ARG A 87 16.87 -2.55 -5.00
CA ARG A 87 16.60 -2.51 -3.56
C ARG A 87 16.32 -1.09 -3.05
N ASP A 88 17.15 -0.15 -3.49
CA ASP A 88 17.04 1.28 -3.17
C ASP A 88 15.73 1.89 -3.69
N GLU A 89 15.30 1.46 -4.86
CA GLU A 89 14.01 1.84 -5.44
C GLU A 89 12.84 1.27 -4.64
N ALA A 90 12.92 0.01 -4.22
CA ALA A 90 11.91 -0.63 -3.36
C ALA A 90 11.74 0.13 -2.04
N GLU A 91 12.85 0.37 -1.33
CA GLU A 91 12.83 1.11 -0.07
C GLU A 91 12.30 2.54 -0.26
N SER A 92 12.76 3.24 -1.29
CA SER A 92 12.30 4.59 -1.61
C SER A 92 10.81 4.65 -1.91
N ALA A 93 10.27 3.65 -2.62
CA ALA A 93 8.86 3.56 -2.95
C ALA A 93 7.99 3.35 -1.71
N LEU A 94 8.41 2.46 -0.80
CA LEU A 94 7.71 2.25 0.46
C LEU A 94 7.75 3.51 1.35
N VAL A 95 8.89 4.18 1.42
CA VAL A 95 9.03 5.46 2.14
C VAL A 95 8.11 6.54 1.53
N ALA A 96 7.94 6.57 0.21
CA ALA A 96 7.09 7.54 -0.47
C ALA A 96 5.63 7.46 0.01
N ILE A 97 5.09 6.26 0.24
CA ILE A 97 3.73 6.07 0.79
C ILE A 97 3.58 6.79 2.13
N PHE A 98 4.52 6.59 3.06
CA PHE A 98 4.48 7.23 4.37
C PHE A 98 4.63 8.74 4.28
N ARG A 99 5.50 9.24 3.40
CA ARG A 99 5.71 10.69 3.22
C ARG A 99 4.45 11.37 2.73
N VAL A 100 3.84 10.82 1.69
CA VAL A 100 2.65 11.40 1.03
C VAL A 100 1.43 11.35 1.94
N THR A 101 1.23 10.25 2.67
CA THR A 101 0.11 10.14 3.62
C THR A 101 0.31 10.94 4.92
N ASN A 102 1.54 11.34 5.28
CA ASN A 102 1.81 12.16 6.47
C ASN A 102 1.64 13.66 6.25
N LYS A 103 1.87 14.18 5.04
CA LYS A 103 1.84 15.63 4.75
C LYS A 103 0.44 16.20 4.47
N GLY A 104 -0.60 15.40 4.69
CA GLY A 104 -1.99 15.76 4.40
C GLY A 104 -2.33 15.48 2.95
N LEU A 105 -3.36 14.66 2.73
CA LEU A 105 -3.77 14.17 1.42
C LEU A 105 -4.26 15.29 0.47
N ALA A 106 -4.54 16.49 0.99
CA ALA A 106 -5.16 17.60 0.28
C ALA A 106 -4.43 18.10 -0.98
N HIS A 107 -3.16 17.74 -1.17
CA HIS A 107 -2.37 18.11 -2.35
C HIS A 107 -1.76 16.91 -3.10
N VAL A 108 -2.16 15.67 -2.76
CA VAL A 108 -1.60 14.44 -3.35
C VAL A 108 -1.55 14.49 -4.86
N THR A 109 -2.64 14.89 -5.51
CA THR A 109 -2.71 14.86 -6.98
C THR A 109 -1.84 15.94 -7.64
N SER A 110 -1.70 17.10 -7.01
CA SER A 110 -0.79 18.15 -7.50
C SER A 110 0.67 17.74 -7.26
N GLU A 111 1.01 17.20 -6.09
CA GLU A 111 2.36 16.71 -5.80
C GLU A 111 2.78 15.54 -6.71
N LEU A 112 1.84 14.64 -7.03
CA LEU A 112 2.06 13.54 -7.98
C LEU A 112 2.35 14.04 -9.40
N HIS A 113 1.70 15.12 -9.81
CA HIS A 113 1.93 15.76 -11.10
C HIS A 113 3.25 16.55 -11.12
N ASP A 114 3.50 17.34 -10.08
CA ASP A 114 4.61 18.29 -10.00
C ASP A 114 5.95 17.60 -9.65
N SER A 115 5.89 16.37 -9.12
CA SER A 115 7.05 15.52 -8.88
C SER A 115 6.92 14.16 -9.58
N PRO A 116 7.31 14.06 -10.86
CA PRO A 116 7.24 12.81 -11.64
C PRO A 116 7.96 11.64 -10.97
N GLN A 117 9.04 11.92 -10.24
CA GLN A 117 9.77 10.91 -9.46
C GLN A 117 8.91 10.34 -8.33
N ASN A 118 8.16 11.17 -7.60
CA ASN A 118 7.26 10.70 -6.56
C ASN A 118 6.08 9.90 -7.15
N GLY A 119 5.56 10.32 -8.30
CA GLY A 119 4.52 9.56 -9.01
C GLY A 119 4.99 8.17 -9.41
N ARG A 120 6.22 8.05 -9.94
CA ARG A 120 6.85 6.76 -10.24
C ARG A 120 7.01 5.89 -8.98
N LEU A 121 7.49 6.47 -7.88
CA LEU A 121 7.64 5.74 -6.61
C LEU A 121 6.30 5.26 -6.03
N ILE A 122 5.23 6.04 -6.18
CA ILE A 122 3.88 5.64 -5.76
C ILE A 122 3.32 4.53 -6.65
N GLU A 123 3.50 4.59 -7.97
CA GLU A 123 3.08 3.51 -8.88
C GLU A 123 3.80 2.20 -8.51
N ILE A 124 5.10 2.28 -8.27
CA ILE A 124 5.92 1.17 -7.82
C ILE A 124 5.36 0.59 -6.51
N ALA A 125 5.14 1.43 -5.51
CA ALA A 125 4.61 0.99 -4.22
C ALA A 125 3.22 0.36 -4.35
N SER A 126 2.36 0.91 -5.22
CA SER A 126 1.00 0.40 -5.46
C SER A 126 0.99 -1.04 -5.98
N ARG A 127 2.06 -1.45 -6.68
CA ARG A 127 2.27 -2.82 -7.16
C ARG A 127 3.03 -3.68 -6.17
N GLY A 128 3.98 -3.10 -5.45
CA GLY A 128 4.82 -3.78 -4.45
C GLY A 128 4.05 -4.19 -3.20
N VAL A 129 3.22 -3.31 -2.64
CA VAL A 129 2.48 -3.57 -1.39
C VAL A 129 1.58 -4.82 -1.50
N PRO A 130 0.80 -5.03 -2.57
CA PRO A 130 0.06 -6.28 -2.76
C PRO A 130 0.96 -7.52 -2.79
N VAL A 131 2.12 -7.45 -3.45
CA VAL A 131 3.10 -8.56 -3.50
C VAL A 131 3.61 -8.90 -2.09
N LEU A 132 3.91 -7.88 -1.28
CA LEU A 132 4.29 -8.06 0.12
C LEU A 132 3.16 -8.73 0.93
N MET A 133 1.92 -8.26 0.79
CA MET A 133 0.78 -8.85 1.49
C MET A 133 0.58 -10.32 1.09
N VAL A 134 0.66 -10.64 -0.20
CA VAL A 134 0.52 -12.03 -0.66
C VAL A 134 1.64 -12.91 -0.11
N GLY A 135 2.89 -12.45 -0.24
CA GLY A 135 4.06 -13.23 0.13
C GLY A 135 4.26 -13.39 1.64
N CYS A 136 3.91 -12.37 2.43
CA CYS A 136 4.17 -12.33 3.86
C CYS A 136 2.95 -12.68 4.72
N PHE A 137 1.72 -12.48 4.22
CA PHE A 137 0.50 -12.75 4.97
C PHE A 137 -0.33 -13.87 4.36
N TYR A 138 -0.91 -13.69 3.17
CA TYR A 138 -1.87 -14.66 2.63
C TYR A 138 -1.26 -16.05 2.41
N LYS A 139 -0.08 -16.13 1.79
CA LYS A 139 0.59 -17.40 1.52
C LYS A 139 0.99 -18.13 2.82
N PRO A 140 1.64 -17.49 3.81
CA PRO A 140 1.90 -18.14 5.12
C PRO A 140 0.65 -18.55 5.88
N MET A 141 -0.45 -17.80 5.75
CA MET A 141 -1.74 -18.13 6.36
C MET A 141 -2.47 -19.30 5.66
N GLY A 142 -1.98 -19.76 4.51
CA GLY A 142 -2.63 -20.82 3.74
C GLY A 142 -3.99 -20.42 3.17
N VAL A 143 -4.26 -19.12 3.05
CA VAL A 143 -5.53 -18.59 2.52
C VAL A 143 -5.35 -18.10 1.08
N PRO A 144 -6.39 -18.17 0.24
CA PRO A 144 -6.35 -17.58 -1.09
C PRO A 144 -6.05 -16.09 -1.01
N ALA A 145 -5.09 -15.63 -1.82
CA ALA A 145 -4.88 -14.21 -2.02
C ALA A 145 -6.10 -13.59 -2.72
N PRO A 146 -6.49 -12.35 -2.37
CA PRO A 146 -7.55 -11.65 -3.08
C PRO A 146 -7.17 -11.46 -4.55
N ASP A 147 -8.14 -11.53 -5.45
CA ASP A 147 -7.92 -11.18 -6.85
C ASP A 147 -7.88 -9.65 -7.00
N TYR A 148 -6.69 -9.08 -6.80
CA TYR A 148 -6.46 -7.63 -6.91
C TYR A 148 -5.93 -7.22 -8.29
N LYS A 149 -5.69 -8.18 -9.19
CA LYS A 149 -5.24 -7.88 -10.55
C LYS A 149 -6.46 -7.45 -11.36
N LEU A 150 -6.41 -6.25 -11.93
CA LEU A 150 -7.39 -5.85 -12.94
C LEU A 150 -7.27 -6.80 -14.13
N SER A 151 -8.21 -7.74 -14.24
CA SER A 151 -8.16 -8.82 -15.21
C SER A 151 -8.35 -8.31 -16.64
N GLN A 152 -9.14 -7.25 -16.84
CA GLN A 152 -9.20 -6.48 -18.10
C GLN A 152 -9.70 -5.05 -17.86
N ARG A 153 -9.14 -4.07 -18.59
CA ARG A 153 -9.84 -2.83 -18.95
C ARG A 153 -10.17 -2.95 -20.43
N PRO A 154 -11.44 -3.08 -20.85
CA PRO A 154 -11.78 -2.93 -22.25
C PRO A 154 -11.27 -1.55 -22.69
N ARG A 155 -10.31 -1.53 -23.62
CA ARG A 155 -9.99 -0.31 -24.34
C ARG A 155 -11.13 -0.12 -25.34
N ALA A 156 -12.03 0.80 -25.03
CA ALA A 156 -12.85 1.45 -26.07
C ALA A 156 -11.99 2.51 -26.77
#